data_AF-A0AA42DQM1-F1
#
_entry.id   AF-A0AA42DQM1-F1
#
_cell.length_a   1.000
_cell.length_b   1.000
_cell.length_c   1.000
_cell.angle_alpha   90.00
_cell.angle_beta   90.00
_cell.angle_gamma   90.00
#
_symmetry.space_group_name_H-M   'P 1'
#
loop_
_entity.id
_entity.type
_entity.pdbx_description
1 polymer ?
#
loop_
_entity_poly.entity_id
_entity_poly.type
_entity_poly.pdbx_seq_one_letter_code
_entity_poly.pdbx_strand_id
1 'polypeptide(L)'
;MKMQKCLKYCPELNQITGSVTASLLMCQLEYWFTRSKKDGFYKFLEPCTHKAYKKGSSWVEEMGFSKAEFRSAFSRIGKVYKSKKAYLESKDPFEGKLYLSYYDRMKKLTYYVRNTKLVTTLLTNPLSASGYSRDLATPSFTPQEQEKNKIDYIEVLTLFKTYCPTLGASTHLTPRCKQKLEALYHLLEQKGQDIRETLEQVFKEVECSDFLCGRLGSSRWVACLEWILAPQKFFKILSGGYRPFKCPTPFRPATPRNTPFHRMDLHHFDLELLEAKERTRLEANHLARLHNPSLPNL
;
A
#
# COMPACT_ATOMS: atom_id res chain seq x y z
N MET A 1 -4.88 -14.45 29.50
CA MET A 1 -4.88 -14.65 28.03
C MET A 1 -3.79 -15.67 27.70
N LYS A 2 -4.13 -16.91 27.31
CA LYS A 2 -3.12 -17.90 26.88
C LYS A 2 -2.68 -17.52 25.46
N MET A 3 -1.46 -17.03 25.31
CA MET A 3 -0.81 -16.79 24.01
C MET A 3 -0.49 -18.13 23.35
N GLN A 4 -1.49 -18.77 22.74
CA GLN A 4 -1.36 -20.19 22.41
C GLN A 4 -0.81 -20.50 21.02
N LYS A 5 -0.62 -19.51 20.12
CA LYS A 5 -0.04 -19.72 18.78
C LYS A 5 0.67 -18.47 18.27
N CYS A 6 1.97 -18.56 17.97
CA CYS A 6 2.72 -17.51 17.30
C CYS A 6 2.59 -17.71 15.77
N LEU A 7 1.97 -16.77 15.08
CA LEU A 7 1.93 -16.75 13.62
C LEU A 7 3.20 -16.03 13.12
N LYS A 8 4.06 -16.74 12.40
CA LYS A 8 5.21 -16.14 11.73
C LYS A 8 4.74 -15.45 10.46
N TYR A 9 4.82 -14.12 10.45
CA TYR A 9 4.44 -13.31 9.30
C TYR A 9 5.66 -13.03 8.42
N CYS A 10 5.47 -13.17 7.11
CA CYS A 10 6.47 -12.96 6.07
C CYS A 10 6.01 -11.77 5.18
N PRO A 11 6.60 -10.57 5.32
CA PRO A 11 6.21 -9.39 4.56
C PRO A 11 6.34 -9.54 3.03
N GLU A 12 7.24 -10.39 2.58
CA GLU A 12 7.51 -10.69 1.17
C GLU A 12 6.26 -11.26 0.48
N LEU A 13 5.42 -11.98 1.22
CA LEU A 13 4.14 -12.50 0.71
C LEU A 13 3.20 -11.38 0.24
N ASN A 14 3.37 -10.13 0.70
CA ASN A 14 2.52 -9.02 0.24
C ASN A 14 2.71 -8.71 -1.24
N GLN A 15 3.88 -9.01 -1.81
CA GLN A 15 4.11 -8.84 -3.25
C GLN A 15 3.29 -9.86 -4.04
N ILE A 16 3.06 -11.04 -3.48
CA ILE A 16 2.30 -12.13 -4.08
C ILE A 16 0.80 -11.95 -3.86
N THR A 17 0.39 -11.69 -2.62
CA THR A 17 -1.03 -11.63 -2.23
C THR A 17 -1.66 -10.24 -2.43
N GLY A 18 -0.82 -9.20 -2.56
CA GLY A 18 -1.23 -7.81 -2.69
C GLY A 18 -1.89 -7.22 -1.44
N SER A 19 -1.86 -7.87 -0.29
CA SER A 19 -2.43 -7.36 0.97
C SER A 19 -1.84 -8.05 2.19
N VAL A 20 -1.56 -7.28 3.26
CA VAL A 20 -1.14 -7.83 4.56
C VAL A 20 -2.15 -8.84 5.11
N THR A 21 -3.44 -8.55 5.03
CA THR A 21 -4.49 -9.46 5.53
C THR A 21 -4.56 -10.76 4.73
N ALA A 22 -4.28 -10.71 3.43
CA ALA A 22 -4.20 -11.88 2.58
C ALA A 22 -2.93 -12.70 2.83
N SER A 23 -1.79 -12.06 3.09
CA SER A 23 -0.55 -12.72 3.51
C SER A 23 -0.69 -13.44 4.84
N LEU A 24 -1.29 -12.78 5.85
CA LEU A 24 -1.57 -13.41 7.15
C LEU A 24 -2.49 -14.62 7.00
N LEU A 25 -3.55 -14.49 6.17
CA LEU A 25 -4.45 -15.59 5.87
C LEU A 25 -3.73 -16.74 5.16
N MET A 26 -2.84 -16.44 4.21
CA MET A 26 -2.03 -17.43 3.50
C MET A 26 -1.13 -18.21 4.47
N CYS A 27 -0.41 -17.53 5.37
CA CYS A 27 0.39 -18.19 6.41
C CYS A 27 -0.45 -19.19 7.22
N GLN A 28 -1.65 -18.76 7.63
CA GLN A 28 -2.52 -19.61 8.44
C GLN A 28 -3.13 -20.77 7.63
N LEU A 29 -3.47 -20.56 6.36
CA LEU A 29 -3.91 -21.63 5.46
C LEU A 29 -2.82 -22.70 5.32
N GLU A 30 -1.56 -22.31 5.07
CA GLU A 30 -0.43 -23.25 4.95
C GLU A 30 -0.20 -24.02 6.25
N TYR A 31 -0.33 -23.39 7.43
CA TYR A 31 -0.30 -24.09 8.71
C TYR A 31 -1.39 -25.18 8.80
N TRP A 32 -2.60 -24.88 8.35
CA TRP A 32 -3.69 -25.86 8.37
C TRP A 32 -3.51 -26.97 7.32
N PHE A 33 -2.96 -26.66 6.14
CA PHE A 33 -2.63 -27.67 5.14
C PHE A 33 -1.50 -28.59 5.59
N THR A 34 -0.45 -28.07 6.22
CA THR A 34 0.65 -28.89 6.76
C THR A 34 0.18 -29.79 7.91
N ARG A 35 -0.74 -29.30 8.75
CA ARG A 35 -1.35 -30.09 9.84
C ARG A 35 -2.36 -31.13 9.35
N SER A 36 -2.99 -30.90 8.20
CA SER A 36 -4.03 -31.78 7.66
C SER A 36 -3.40 -32.88 6.83
N LYS A 37 -3.62 -34.16 7.20
CA LYS A 37 -3.08 -35.33 6.47
C LYS A 37 -3.72 -35.56 5.07
N LYS A 38 -4.55 -34.65 4.59
CA LYS A 38 -5.33 -34.77 3.35
C LYS A 38 -5.13 -33.52 2.50
N ASP A 39 -5.37 -33.62 1.19
CA ASP A 39 -5.28 -32.51 0.21
C ASP A 39 -6.25 -31.34 0.46
N GLY A 40 -6.97 -31.36 1.56
CA GLY A 40 -7.87 -30.30 1.99
C GLY A 40 -8.35 -30.49 3.42
N PHE A 41 -8.88 -29.41 3.97
CA PHE A 41 -9.50 -29.40 5.30
C PHE A 41 -10.76 -28.55 5.28
N TYR A 42 -11.59 -28.70 6.32
CA TYR A 42 -12.74 -27.84 6.51
C TYR A 42 -12.51 -26.89 7.69
N LYS A 43 -13.12 -25.70 7.61
CA LYS A 43 -13.12 -24.76 8.72
C LYS A 43 -14.34 -23.85 8.65
N PHE A 44 -14.81 -23.41 9.80
CA PHE A 44 -15.94 -22.48 9.88
C PHE A 44 -15.44 -21.05 9.67
N LEU A 45 -16.20 -20.25 8.93
CA LEU A 45 -15.91 -18.83 8.83
C LEU A 45 -16.15 -18.13 10.17
N GLU A 46 -17.24 -18.47 10.84
CA GLU A 46 -17.71 -17.81 12.06
C GLU A 46 -18.22 -18.83 13.09
N PRO A 47 -18.43 -18.41 14.36
CA PRO A 47 -19.12 -19.22 15.36
C PRO A 47 -20.47 -19.71 14.87
N CYS A 48 -20.77 -20.99 15.08
CA CYS A 48 -22.05 -21.58 14.66
C CYS A 48 -22.48 -22.71 15.59
N THR A 49 -23.74 -23.13 15.47
CA THR A 49 -24.33 -24.22 16.28
C THR A 49 -24.04 -25.63 15.75
N HIS A 50 -23.10 -25.77 14.82
CA HIS A 50 -22.82 -27.04 14.16
C HIS A 50 -22.14 -28.05 15.10
N LYS A 51 -22.48 -29.35 15.03
CA LYS A 51 -21.92 -30.38 15.92
C LYS A 51 -20.39 -30.48 15.88
N ALA A 52 -19.80 -30.26 14.71
CA ALA A 52 -18.35 -30.28 14.52
C ALA A 52 -17.65 -28.95 14.88
N TYR A 53 -18.40 -27.91 15.21
CA TYR A 53 -17.83 -26.63 15.63
C TYR A 53 -17.37 -26.68 17.08
N LYS A 54 -16.20 -26.09 17.35
CA LYS A 54 -15.67 -25.86 18.69
C LYS A 54 -15.40 -24.37 18.88
N LYS A 55 -15.64 -23.83 20.08
CA LYS A 55 -15.35 -22.42 20.38
C LYS A 55 -13.88 -22.09 20.06
N GLY A 56 -13.63 -21.02 19.33
CA GLY A 56 -12.30 -20.62 18.86
C GLY A 56 -11.80 -21.35 17.62
N SER A 57 -12.60 -22.24 17.01
CA SER A 57 -12.19 -23.00 15.81
C SER A 57 -12.58 -22.31 14.50
N SER A 58 -13.32 -21.19 14.55
CA SER A 58 -13.66 -20.42 13.36
C SER A 58 -12.52 -19.50 12.91
N TRP A 59 -12.53 -19.08 11.66
CA TRP A 59 -11.56 -18.11 11.13
C TRP A 59 -11.64 -16.76 11.84
N VAL A 60 -12.85 -16.26 12.08
CA VAL A 60 -13.09 -14.97 12.77
C VAL A 60 -12.53 -15.00 14.19
N GLU A 61 -12.75 -16.08 14.95
CA GLU A 61 -12.22 -16.17 16.32
C GLU A 61 -10.71 -16.41 16.34
N GLU A 62 -10.18 -17.21 15.41
CA GLU A 62 -8.75 -17.57 15.40
C GLU A 62 -7.85 -16.43 14.92
N MET A 63 -8.28 -15.70 13.89
CA MET A 63 -7.50 -14.62 13.27
C MET A 63 -7.88 -13.23 13.77
N GLY A 64 -9.03 -13.09 14.44
CA GLY A 64 -9.57 -11.79 14.83
C GLY A 64 -10.10 -10.96 13.65
N PHE A 65 -10.25 -11.54 12.46
CA PHE A 65 -10.82 -10.86 11.30
C PHE A 65 -12.33 -10.77 11.39
N SER A 66 -12.92 -9.69 10.87
CA SER A 66 -14.32 -9.69 10.49
C SER A 66 -14.57 -10.62 9.29
N LYS A 67 -15.83 -11.01 9.09
CA LYS A 67 -16.21 -11.84 7.93
C LYS A 67 -15.89 -11.15 6.59
N ALA A 68 -16.04 -9.83 6.54
CA ALA A 68 -15.79 -9.03 5.34
C ALA A 68 -14.29 -8.98 5.02
N GLU A 69 -13.44 -8.78 6.04
CA GLU A 69 -11.99 -8.82 5.89
C GLU A 69 -11.51 -10.19 5.43
N PHE A 70 -12.03 -11.27 6.04
CA PHE A 70 -11.70 -12.62 5.60
C PHE A 70 -12.05 -12.84 4.14
N ARG A 71 -13.28 -12.49 3.73
CA ARG A 71 -13.73 -12.66 2.34
C ARG A 71 -12.88 -11.84 1.36
N SER A 72 -12.57 -10.60 1.74
CA SER A 72 -11.73 -9.72 0.93
C SER A 72 -10.30 -10.27 0.80
N ALA A 73 -9.70 -10.70 1.91
CA ALA A 73 -8.38 -11.34 1.93
C ALA A 73 -8.37 -12.62 1.08
N PHE A 74 -9.33 -13.52 1.29
CA PHE A 74 -9.42 -14.79 0.55
C PHE A 74 -9.65 -14.55 -0.94
N SER A 75 -10.44 -13.55 -1.33
CA SER A 75 -10.71 -13.25 -2.75
C SER A 75 -9.45 -12.93 -3.55
N ARG A 76 -8.39 -12.42 -2.90
CA ARG A 76 -7.12 -12.11 -3.55
C ARG A 76 -6.28 -13.36 -3.83
N ILE A 77 -6.34 -14.34 -2.93
CA ILE A 77 -5.47 -15.53 -2.96
C ILE A 77 -6.19 -16.81 -3.38
N GLY A 78 -7.52 -16.80 -3.45
CA GLY A 78 -8.29 -17.99 -3.75
C GLY A 78 -9.63 -17.79 -4.46
N LYS A 79 -10.13 -18.89 -5.02
CA LYS A 79 -11.41 -18.97 -5.73
C LYS A 79 -12.49 -19.61 -4.85
N VAL A 80 -13.72 -19.11 -4.92
CA VAL A 80 -14.85 -19.65 -4.14
C VAL A 80 -15.83 -20.34 -5.08
N TYR A 81 -16.20 -21.58 -4.76
CA TYR A 81 -17.20 -22.37 -5.46
C TYR A 81 -18.42 -22.65 -4.58
N LYS A 82 -19.59 -22.73 -5.22
CA LYS A 82 -20.84 -23.08 -4.55
C LYS A 82 -20.92 -24.55 -4.13
N SER A 83 -20.16 -25.43 -4.78
CA SER A 83 -20.16 -26.87 -4.50
C SER A 83 -18.90 -27.57 -5.02
N LYS A 84 -18.63 -28.79 -4.54
CA LYS A 84 -17.52 -29.64 -5.03
C LYS A 84 -17.66 -30.00 -6.51
N LYS A 85 -18.89 -30.25 -6.99
CA LYS A 85 -19.16 -30.58 -8.39
C LYS A 85 -18.79 -29.41 -9.31
N ALA A 86 -19.19 -28.20 -8.95
CA ALA A 86 -18.86 -26.99 -9.71
C ALA A 86 -17.34 -26.73 -9.80
N TYR A 87 -16.59 -27.10 -8.76
CA TYR A 87 -15.14 -27.06 -8.76
C TYR A 87 -14.53 -28.08 -9.74
N LEU A 88 -15.01 -29.32 -9.72
CA LEU A 88 -14.50 -30.40 -10.58
C LEU A 88 -14.83 -30.22 -12.06
N GLU A 89 -15.94 -29.55 -12.38
CA GLU A 89 -16.36 -29.26 -13.76
C GLU A 89 -15.62 -28.06 -14.38
N SER A 90 -14.90 -27.27 -13.58
CA SER A 90 -14.14 -26.12 -14.10
C SER A 90 -12.91 -26.57 -14.88
N LYS A 91 -12.66 -25.91 -16.02
CA LYS A 91 -11.47 -26.15 -16.86
C LYS A 91 -10.16 -25.78 -16.14
N ASP A 92 -10.17 -24.63 -15.46
CA ASP A 92 -9.12 -24.22 -14.53
C ASP A 92 -9.76 -24.05 -13.14
N PRO A 93 -9.61 -25.04 -12.25
CA PRO A 93 -10.27 -24.99 -10.95
C PRO A 93 -9.77 -23.86 -10.06
N PHE A 94 -8.55 -23.36 -10.24
CA PHE A 94 -7.98 -22.33 -9.38
C PHE A 94 -8.00 -20.94 -10.01
N GLU A 95 -8.24 -20.82 -11.32
CA GLU A 95 -8.20 -19.55 -12.08
C GLU A 95 -6.91 -18.77 -11.81
N GLY A 96 -5.77 -19.47 -11.85
CA GLY A 96 -4.45 -18.91 -11.53
C GLY A 96 -4.22 -18.54 -10.05
N LYS A 97 -5.15 -18.83 -9.14
CA LYS A 97 -5.01 -18.55 -7.70
C LYS A 97 -4.36 -19.69 -6.93
N LEU A 98 -3.96 -19.39 -5.70
CA LEU A 98 -3.21 -20.31 -4.82
C LEU A 98 -4.12 -21.34 -4.15
N TYR A 99 -5.34 -20.92 -3.83
CA TYR A 99 -6.29 -21.73 -3.07
C TYR A 99 -7.66 -21.73 -3.71
N LEU A 100 -8.48 -22.68 -3.31
CA LEU A 100 -9.91 -22.58 -3.53
C LEU A 100 -10.68 -23.03 -2.30
N SER A 101 -11.93 -22.59 -2.22
CA SER A 101 -12.88 -23.06 -1.23
C SER A 101 -14.17 -23.49 -1.90
N TYR A 102 -14.84 -24.47 -1.32
CA TYR A 102 -16.18 -24.85 -1.73
C TYR A 102 -17.05 -25.18 -0.52
N TYR A 103 -18.34 -24.92 -0.64
CA TYR A 103 -19.31 -25.29 0.38
C TYR A 103 -19.89 -26.69 0.12
N ASP A 104 -19.73 -27.58 1.10
CA ASP A 104 -20.39 -28.88 1.13
C ASP A 104 -21.77 -28.73 1.78
N ARG A 105 -22.82 -28.75 0.95
CA ARG A 105 -24.22 -28.59 1.39
C ARG A 105 -24.71 -29.72 2.30
N MET A 106 -24.23 -30.94 2.09
CA MET A 106 -24.66 -32.11 2.87
C MET A 106 -24.09 -32.05 4.28
N LYS A 107 -22.82 -31.69 4.39
CA LYS A 107 -22.13 -31.58 5.69
C LYS A 107 -22.26 -30.20 6.33
N LYS A 108 -22.75 -29.20 5.58
CA LYS A 108 -22.78 -27.78 5.97
C LYS A 108 -21.40 -27.24 6.36
N LEU A 109 -20.35 -27.67 5.65
CA LEU A 109 -18.95 -27.31 5.92
C LEU A 109 -18.33 -26.59 4.73
N THR A 110 -17.46 -25.62 5.00
CA THR A 110 -16.62 -25.02 3.96
C THR A 110 -15.28 -25.73 3.93
N TYR A 111 -14.94 -26.29 2.77
CA TYR A 111 -13.68 -26.96 2.52
C TYR A 111 -12.72 -26.03 1.78
N TYR A 112 -11.44 -26.16 2.09
CA TYR A 112 -10.33 -25.47 1.45
C TYR A 112 -9.41 -26.49 0.80
N VAL A 113 -8.95 -26.16 -0.41
CA VAL A 113 -8.06 -27.00 -1.22
C VAL A 113 -6.89 -26.13 -1.70
N ARG A 114 -5.69 -26.71 -1.72
CA ARG A 114 -4.44 -26.04 -2.08
C ARG A 114 -4.04 -26.36 -3.51
N ASN A 115 -3.61 -25.35 -4.25
CA ASN A 115 -2.92 -25.58 -5.52
C ASN A 115 -1.45 -25.94 -5.24
N THR A 116 -1.18 -27.21 -4.96
CA THR A 116 0.16 -27.66 -4.56
C THR A 116 1.23 -27.30 -5.59
N LYS A 117 0.93 -27.35 -6.88
CA LYS A 117 1.89 -27.00 -7.94
C LYS A 117 2.27 -25.53 -7.87
N LEU A 118 1.30 -24.62 -7.98
CA LEU A 118 1.58 -23.18 -7.97
C LEU A 118 2.19 -22.73 -6.65
N VAL A 119 1.65 -23.19 -5.52
CA VAL A 119 2.15 -22.77 -4.21
C VAL A 119 3.57 -23.26 -3.99
N THR A 120 3.89 -24.52 -4.32
CA THR A 120 5.28 -25.01 -4.21
C THR A 120 6.20 -24.25 -5.17
N THR A 121 5.81 -24.01 -6.43
CA THR A 121 6.63 -23.20 -7.35
C THR A 121 6.89 -21.80 -6.79
N LEU A 122 5.88 -21.15 -6.19
CA LEU A 122 6.03 -19.81 -5.60
C LEU A 122 6.87 -19.79 -4.33
N LEU A 123 6.74 -20.81 -3.47
CA LEU A 123 7.46 -20.89 -2.20
C LEU A 123 8.87 -21.47 -2.34
N THR A 124 9.13 -22.27 -3.38
CA THR A 124 10.45 -22.86 -3.68
C THR A 124 11.31 -21.94 -4.53
N ASN A 125 10.73 -20.97 -5.24
CA ASN A 125 11.50 -19.98 -5.98
C ASN A 125 12.31 -19.11 -4.98
N PRO A 126 13.66 -19.11 -5.00
CA PRO A 126 14.51 -18.48 -3.98
C PRO A 126 14.50 -16.94 -3.99
N LEU A 127 13.48 -16.30 -4.54
CA LEU A 127 13.27 -14.85 -4.46
C LEU A 127 12.82 -14.36 -3.07
N SER A 128 12.66 -15.25 -2.09
CA SER A 128 12.38 -14.92 -0.69
C SER A 128 13.49 -15.33 0.29
N ALA A 129 14.70 -15.59 -0.19
CA ALA A 129 15.87 -15.85 0.66
C ALA A 129 16.44 -14.57 1.35
N SER A 130 15.67 -13.48 1.42
CA SER A 130 16.01 -12.32 2.24
C SER A 130 15.12 -12.26 3.48
N GLY A 131 15.65 -12.68 4.63
CA GLY A 131 15.66 -11.74 5.75
C GLY A 131 15.05 -12.15 7.10
N TYR A 132 14.11 -13.09 7.22
CA TYR A 132 13.48 -13.30 8.54
C TYR A 132 13.25 -14.77 8.94
N SER A 133 14.01 -15.15 9.98
CA SER A 133 13.69 -16.17 10.98
C SER A 133 13.88 -17.64 10.58
N ARG A 134 15.14 -18.05 10.42
CA ARG A 134 15.55 -19.37 10.95
C ARG A 134 15.73 -19.20 12.46
N ASP A 135 15.00 -20.03 13.18
CA ASP A 135 15.00 -20.06 14.64
C ASP A 135 16.42 -20.23 15.18
N LEU A 136 16.67 -19.58 16.32
CA LEU A 136 17.89 -19.68 17.12
C LEU A 136 18.20 -21.16 17.42
N ALA A 137 19.16 -21.70 16.68
CA ALA A 137 19.97 -22.84 17.10
C ALA A 137 21.42 -22.51 16.70
N THR A 138 22.18 -21.97 17.64
CA THR A 138 23.63 -21.79 17.59
C THR A 138 24.31 -23.11 18.02
N PRO A 139 25.58 -23.43 17.67
CA PRO A 139 26.45 -22.96 16.60
C PRO A 139 27.00 -24.12 15.74
N SER A 140 27.52 -23.78 14.56
CA SER A 140 28.89 -24.09 14.11
C SER A 140 28.94 -23.97 12.58
N PHE A 141 29.61 -22.94 12.08
CA PHE A 141 30.58 -23.11 11.00
C PHE A 141 31.40 -21.83 10.84
N THR A 142 32.68 -22.05 10.65
CA THR A 142 33.77 -21.08 10.53
C THR A 142 33.57 -20.13 9.34
N PRO A 143 33.96 -18.85 9.49
CA PRO A 143 33.84 -17.84 8.44
C PRO A 143 35.02 -17.90 7.48
N GLN A 144 34.74 -18.12 6.19
CA GLN A 144 35.62 -17.75 5.10
C GLN A 144 34.80 -16.99 4.04
N GLU A 145 34.86 -15.67 4.16
CA GLU A 145 35.28 -14.78 3.07
C GLU A 145 34.29 -14.43 1.95
N GLN A 146 33.19 -13.71 2.27
CA GLN A 146 32.48 -12.81 1.33
C GLN A 146 31.84 -11.61 2.06
N GLU A 147 32.65 -10.74 2.68
CA GLU A 147 32.20 -9.49 3.31
C GLU A 147 32.91 -8.29 2.68
N LYS A 148 32.35 -7.76 1.59
CA LYS A 148 32.47 -6.33 1.27
C LYS A 148 31.13 -5.85 0.73
N ASN A 149 30.58 -4.83 1.39
CA ASN A 149 29.41 -4.04 1.00
C ASN A 149 28.04 -4.58 1.43
N LYS A 150 27.90 -5.00 2.69
CA LYS A 150 26.58 -5.05 3.33
C LYS A 150 26.31 -3.69 3.97
N ILE A 151 25.26 -3.00 3.52
CA ILE A 151 24.82 -1.72 4.10
C ILE A 151 24.47 -1.93 5.58
N ASP A 152 25.16 -1.23 6.48
CA ASP A 152 24.79 -1.21 7.90
C ASP A 152 23.62 -0.25 8.14
N TYR A 153 22.42 -0.81 8.08
CA TYR A 153 21.18 -0.11 8.38
C TYR A 153 21.15 0.49 9.79
N ILE A 154 21.77 -0.17 10.76
CA ILE A 154 21.78 0.31 12.14
C ILE A 154 22.65 1.57 12.22
N GLU A 155 23.82 1.56 11.57
CA GLU A 155 24.70 2.74 11.47
C GLU A 155 23.99 3.92 10.79
N VAL A 156 23.27 3.71 9.69
CA VAL A 156 22.56 4.82 9.03
C VAL A 156 21.45 5.40 9.93
N LEU A 157 20.75 4.55 10.68
CA LEU A 157 19.73 5.02 11.61
C LEU A 157 20.34 5.78 12.81
N THR A 158 21.48 5.32 13.33
CA THR A 158 22.18 6.02 14.41
C THR A 158 22.71 7.37 13.92
N LEU A 159 23.32 7.43 12.72
CA LEU A 159 23.73 8.68 12.10
C LEU A 159 22.57 9.66 11.95
N PHE A 160 21.41 9.19 11.46
CA PHE A 160 20.23 10.05 11.33
C PHE A 160 19.76 10.61 12.66
N LYS A 161 19.69 9.77 13.71
CA LYS A 161 19.29 10.21 15.05
C LYS A 161 20.29 11.18 15.68
N THR A 162 21.58 10.99 15.42
CA THR A 162 22.66 11.85 15.91
C THR A 162 22.64 13.22 15.25
N TYR A 163 22.52 13.27 13.91
CA TYR A 163 22.62 14.53 13.16
C TYR A 163 21.28 15.23 12.91
N CYS A 164 20.15 14.54 13.09
CA CYS A 164 18.81 15.12 12.97
C CYS A 164 17.92 14.72 14.17
N PRO A 165 18.23 15.25 15.38
CA PRO A 165 17.48 14.92 16.60
C PRO A 165 16.01 15.33 16.52
N THR A 166 15.67 16.40 15.77
CA THR A 166 14.28 16.88 15.65
C THR A 166 13.37 15.82 15.03
N LEU A 167 13.88 15.06 14.06
CA LEU A 167 13.13 13.99 13.38
C LEU A 167 13.49 12.60 13.92
N GLY A 168 14.64 12.45 14.57
CA GLY A 168 15.22 11.17 14.99
C GLY A 168 14.39 10.43 16.05
N ALA A 169 13.69 11.14 16.92
CA ALA A 169 12.99 10.56 18.07
C ALA A 169 11.95 9.48 17.69
N SER A 170 11.18 9.71 16.63
CA SER A 170 10.14 8.78 16.15
C SER A 170 10.55 7.95 14.92
N THR A 171 11.82 8.03 14.50
CA THR A 171 12.27 7.46 13.23
C THR A 171 12.71 6.00 13.37
N HIS A 172 12.23 5.18 12.44
CA HIS A 172 12.57 3.77 12.29
C HIS A 172 12.76 3.43 10.81
N LEU A 173 13.57 2.41 10.51
CA LEU A 173 13.80 1.95 9.15
C LEU A 173 12.70 0.99 8.70
N THR A 174 11.84 1.44 7.79
CA THR A 174 10.87 0.59 7.11
C THR A 174 11.53 -0.14 5.93
N PRO A 175 10.94 -1.22 5.39
CA PRO A 175 11.46 -1.88 4.18
C PRO A 175 11.60 -0.92 2.98
N ARG A 176 10.70 0.05 2.84
CA ARG A 176 10.78 1.09 1.79
C ARG A 176 11.96 2.04 2.01
N CYS A 177 12.29 2.38 3.26
CA CYS A 177 13.50 3.13 3.55
C CYS A 177 14.76 2.36 3.11
N LYS A 178 14.81 1.05 3.40
CA LYS A 178 15.96 0.20 3.02
C LYS A 178 16.12 0.13 1.50
N GLN A 179 15.03 -0.09 0.76
CA GLN A 179 15.05 -0.11 -0.71
C GLN A 179 15.56 1.23 -1.30
N LYS A 180 15.11 2.36 -0.75
CA LYS A 180 15.59 3.69 -1.19
C LYS A 180 17.05 3.91 -0.83
N LEU A 181 17.48 3.42 0.33
CA LEU A 181 18.86 3.49 0.79
C LEU A 181 19.79 2.66 -0.12
N GLU A 182 19.41 1.43 -0.48
CA GLU A 182 20.15 0.60 -1.45
C GLU A 182 20.28 1.30 -2.80
N ALA A 183 19.18 1.85 -3.33
CA ALA A 183 19.21 2.62 -4.57
C ALA A 183 20.12 3.86 -4.47
N LEU A 184 20.12 4.53 -3.32
CA LEU A 184 20.98 5.68 -3.07
C LEU A 184 22.46 5.29 -2.99
N TYR A 185 22.79 4.18 -2.30
CA TYR A 185 24.15 3.66 -2.18
C TYR A 185 24.74 3.38 -3.56
N HIS A 186 24.02 2.67 -4.43
CA HIS A 186 24.47 2.44 -5.80
C HIS A 186 24.72 3.73 -6.59
N LEU A 187 23.88 4.76 -6.39
CA LEU A 187 24.07 6.06 -7.05
C LEU A 187 25.27 6.84 -6.49
N LEU A 188 25.54 6.73 -5.19
CA LEU A 188 26.70 7.36 -4.55
C LEU A 188 28.00 6.66 -4.95
N GLU A 189 28.00 5.33 -5.01
CA GLU A 189 29.11 4.52 -5.54
C GLU A 189 29.43 4.89 -6.99
N GLN A 190 28.42 4.98 -7.86
CA GLN A 190 28.60 5.40 -9.26
C GLN A 190 29.18 6.80 -9.40
N LYS A 191 28.91 7.68 -8.44
CA LYS A 191 29.45 9.05 -8.41
C LYS A 191 30.79 9.17 -7.70
N GLY A 192 31.32 8.08 -7.12
CA GLY A 192 32.56 8.09 -6.36
C GLY A 192 32.52 8.96 -5.10
N GLN A 193 31.33 9.16 -4.52
CA GLN A 193 31.20 9.94 -3.28
C GLN A 193 31.38 9.05 -2.05
N ASP A 194 32.00 9.59 -1.00
CA ASP A 194 32.01 8.92 0.30
C ASP A 194 30.58 8.86 0.86
N ILE A 195 30.07 7.64 0.99
CA ILE A 195 28.66 7.40 1.32
C ILE A 195 28.34 7.91 2.72
N ARG A 196 29.23 7.67 3.68
CA ARG A 196 29.01 8.03 5.08
C ARG A 196 29.06 9.55 5.24
N GLU A 197 30.10 10.19 4.73
CA GLU A 197 30.25 11.65 4.79
C GLU A 197 29.08 12.35 4.08
N THR A 198 28.64 11.82 2.94
CA THR A 198 27.50 12.37 2.21
C THR A 198 26.20 12.25 3.01
N LEU A 199 25.96 11.11 3.67
CA LEU A 199 24.79 10.94 4.53
C LEU A 199 24.82 11.89 5.73
N GLU A 200 25.96 12.01 6.40
CA GLU A 200 26.16 12.95 7.50
C GLU A 200 25.86 14.38 7.07
N GLN A 201 26.35 14.80 5.90
CA GLN A 201 26.08 16.13 5.36
C GLN A 201 24.59 16.35 5.10
N VAL A 202 23.91 15.41 4.45
CA VAL A 202 22.47 15.55 4.17
C VAL A 202 21.65 15.61 5.46
N PHE A 203 21.97 14.81 6.48
CA PHE A 203 21.23 14.82 7.73
C PHE A 203 21.41 16.14 8.50
N LYS A 204 22.62 16.74 8.47
CA LYS A 204 22.84 18.09 9.00
C LYS A 204 22.02 19.14 8.24
N GLU A 205 21.98 19.07 6.91
CA GLU A 205 21.17 19.98 6.08
C GLU A 205 19.67 19.86 6.36
N VAL A 206 19.18 18.64 6.63
CA VAL A 206 17.79 18.40 7.05
C VAL A 206 17.53 19.10 8.37
N GLU A 207 18.38 18.89 9.37
CA GLU A 207 18.23 19.49 10.69
C GLU A 207 18.32 21.02 10.65
N CYS A 208 19.07 21.61 9.72
CA CYS A 208 19.09 23.06 9.52
C CYS A 208 17.83 23.61 8.83
N SER A 209 17.00 22.77 8.22
CA SER A 209 15.85 23.22 7.44
C SER A 209 14.58 23.37 8.29
N ASP A 210 14.09 24.60 8.42
CA ASP A 210 12.81 24.84 9.10
C ASP A 210 11.63 24.18 8.39
N PHE A 211 11.70 24.06 7.05
CA PHE A 211 10.63 23.41 6.28
C PHE A 211 10.60 21.90 6.48
N LEU A 212 11.76 21.25 6.42
CA LEU A 212 11.83 19.79 6.59
C LEU A 212 11.51 19.38 8.03
N CYS A 213 11.90 20.20 9.01
CA CYS A 213 11.62 19.96 10.42
C CYS A 213 10.26 20.48 10.90
N GLY A 214 9.43 21.05 10.02
CA GLY A 214 8.10 21.56 10.36
C GLY A 214 8.11 22.73 11.37
N ARG A 215 9.18 23.52 11.36
CA ARG A 215 9.34 24.73 12.18
C ARG A 215 8.76 26.00 11.55
N LEU A 216 8.21 25.93 10.33
CA LEU A 216 7.45 27.05 9.77
C LEU A 216 6.08 27.18 10.45
N GLY A 217 5.76 28.37 10.96
CA GLY A 217 4.45 28.66 11.54
C GLY A 217 3.26 28.52 10.57
N SER A 218 3.52 28.47 9.25
CA SER A 218 2.48 28.35 8.22
C SER A 218 2.07 26.91 7.90
N SER A 219 2.84 25.89 8.30
CA SER A 219 2.58 24.50 7.93
C SER A 219 3.05 23.53 9.01
N ARG A 220 2.24 22.51 9.28
CA ARG A 220 2.60 21.39 10.19
C ARG A 220 3.31 20.24 9.49
N TRP A 221 3.69 20.42 8.23
CA TRP A 221 4.33 19.37 7.44
C TRP A 221 5.75 19.09 7.95
N VAL A 222 6.09 17.80 8.07
CA VAL A 222 7.39 17.31 8.54
C VAL A 222 7.89 16.23 7.58
N ALA A 223 9.16 16.27 7.21
CA ALA A 223 9.78 15.27 6.35
C ALA A 223 10.01 13.96 7.13
N CYS A 224 9.66 12.81 6.53
CA CYS A 224 10.03 11.51 7.08
C CYS A 224 11.32 10.98 6.42
N LEU A 225 12.04 10.09 7.11
CA LEU A 225 13.29 9.50 6.60
C LEU A 225 13.12 8.86 5.22
N GLU A 226 12.00 8.18 4.98
CA GLU A 226 11.70 7.57 3.67
C GLU A 226 11.63 8.60 2.53
N TRP A 227 11.15 9.82 2.83
CA TRP A 227 11.07 10.91 1.86
C TRP A 227 12.45 11.53 1.60
N ILE A 228 13.24 11.71 2.66
CA ILE A 228 14.60 12.26 2.61
C ILE A 228 15.52 11.36 1.77
N LEU A 229 15.44 10.04 1.98
CA LEU A 229 16.27 9.05 1.28
C LEU A 229 15.89 8.83 -0.19
N ALA A 230 14.78 9.41 -0.68
CA ALA A 230 14.45 9.30 -2.10
C ALA A 230 15.52 10.04 -2.93
N PRO A 231 16.17 9.41 -3.93
CA PRO A 231 17.35 9.97 -4.60
C PRO A 231 17.18 11.42 -5.08
N GLN A 232 16.05 11.73 -5.72
CA GLN A 232 15.75 13.08 -6.19
C GLN A 232 15.69 14.12 -5.05
N LYS A 233 15.14 13.73 -3.90
CA LYS A 233 15.04 14.62 -2.73
C LYS A 233 16.37 14.73 -2.04
N PHE A 234 17.06 13.60 -1.85
CA PHE A 234 18.38 13.52 -1.25
C PHE A 234 19.38 14.46 -1.91
N PHE A 235 19.54 14.39 -3.24
CA PHE A 235 20.44 15.29 -3.96
C PHE A 235 19.98 16.75 -3.98
N LYS A 236 18.66 17.01 -3.91
CA LYS A 236 18.14 18.38 -3.76
C LYS A 236 18.42 18.98 -2.38
N ILE A 237 18.44 18.15 -1.34
CA ILE A 237 18.84 18.56 0.01
C ILE A 237 20.36 18.77 0.05
N LEU A 238 21.14 17.85 -0.52
CA LEU A 238 22.59 17.95 -0.60
C LEU A 238 23.06 19.22 -1.32
N SER A 239 22.32 19.66 -2.34
CA SER A 239 22.56 20.93 -3.05
C SER A 239 22.04 22.17 -2.31
N GLY A 240 21.52 22.04 -1.09
CA GLY A 240 21.06 23.16 -0.25
C GLY A 240 19.68 23.72 -0.61
N GLY A 241 18.89 23.01 -1.44
CA GLY A 241 17.59 23.50 -1.93
C GLY A 241 16.49 23.64 -0.87
N TYR A 242 16.76 23.29 0.39
CA TYR A 242 15.86 23.41 1.53
C TYR A 242 16.49 24.15 2.73
N ARG A 243 17.66 24.77 2.56
CA ARG A 243 18.21 25.67 3.58
C ARG A 243 17.20 26.77 3.92
N PRO A 244 17.17 27.28 5.16
CA PRO A 244 16.18 28.26 5.58
C PRO A 244 16.15 29.40 4.58
N PHE A 245 14.97 29.60 3.96
CA PHE A 245 14.74 30.72 3.07
C PHE A 245 15.17 31.97 3.83
N LYS A 246 16.09 32.75 3.26
CA LYS A 246 16.35 34.12 3.73
C LYS A 246 15.00 34.77 4.01
N CYS A 247 14.91 35.47 5.15
CA CYS A 247 13.76 36.23 5.66
C CYS A 247 12.70 36.52 4.59
N PRO A 248 11.40 36.30 4.87
CA PRO A 248 10.37 36.57 3.89
C PRO A 248 10.51 38.03 3.44
N THR A 249 10.76 38.19 2.15
CA THR A 249 10.51 39.48 1.50
C THR A 249 9.06 39.86 1.84
N PRO A 250 8.79 41.11 2.24
CA PRO A 250 7.45 41.50 2.66
C PRO A 250 6.45 41.10 1.58
N PHE A 251 5.36 40.49 2.05
CA PHE A 251 4.29 39.91 1.27
C PHE A 251 3.92 40.83 0.10
N ARG A 252 4.28 40.45 -1.12
CA ARG A 252 3.72 41.10 -2.31
C ARG A 252 2.41 40.37 -2.58
N PRO A 253 1.22 41.00 -2.37
CA PRO A 253 -0.04 40.32 -2.59
C PRO A 253 -0.06 39.82 -4.04
N ALA A 254 -0.33 38.52 -4.19
CA ALA A 254 -0.47 37.90 -5.49
C ALA A 254 -1.60 38.60 -6.24
N THR A 255 -1.34 39.05 -7.47
CA THR A 255 -2.40 39.46 -8.38
C THR A 255 -3.39 38.29 -8.53
N PRO A 256 -4.69 38.51 -8.34
CA PRO A 256 -5.67 37.44 -8.42
C PRO A 256 -5.61 36.82 -9.81
N ARG A 257 -5.28 35.52 -9.84
CA ARG A 257 -5.36 34.71 -11.06
C ARG A 257 -6.82 34.62 -11.46
N ASN A 258 -7.16 35.28 -12.55
CA ASN A 258 -8.48 35.29 -13.15
C ASN A 258 -8.78 33.89 -13.71
N THR A 259 -9.35 33.01 -12.89
CA THR A 259 -9.80 31.69 -13.33
C THR A 259 -11.18 31.83 -13.97
N PRO A 260 -11.47 31.14 -15.10
CA PRO A 260 -12.69 31.37 -15.87
C PRO A 260 -13.99 31.15 -15.08
N PHE A 261 -13.92 30.33 -14.03
CA PHE A 261 -15.09 29.95 -13.24
C PHE A 261 -15.55 31.02 -12.23
N HIS A 262 -14.69 31.98 -11.86
CA HIS A 262 -15.10 33.10 -10.99
C HIS A 262 -15.83 34.24 -11.72
N ARG A 263 -15.98 34.15 -13.06
CA ARG A 263 -16.69 35.17 -13.85
C ARG A 263 -18.21 35.08 -13.73
N MET A 264 -18.79 33.93 -13.34
CA MET A 264 -20.25 33.85 -13.22
C MET A 264 -20.80 34.61 -12.01
N ASP A 265 -20.08 34.59 -10.88
CA ASP A 265 -20.62 35.11 -9.60
C ASP A 265 -20.58 36.64 -9.49
N LEU A 266 -19.93 37.34 -10.44
CA LEU A 266 -19.77 38.80 -10.42
C LEU A 266 -20.60 39.55 -11.45
N HIS A 267 -21.30 38.86 -12.35
CA HIS A 267 -22.18 39.51 -13.31
C HIS A 267 -23.62 39.53 -12.78
N HIS A 268 -24.12 40.73 -12.53
CA HIS A 268 -25.54 40.97 -12.29
C HIS A 268 -26.27 40.76 -13.62
N PHE A 269 -26.81 39.57 -13.84
CA PHE A 269 -27.62 39.26 -15.01
C PHE A 269 -28.99 39.91 -14.85
N ASP A 270 -29.31 40.83 -15.75
CA ASP A 270 -30.66 41.38 -15.88
C ASP A 270 -31.58 40.31 -16.49
N LEU A 271 -32.27 39.59 -15.61
CA LEU A 271 -33.15 38.47 -15.96
C LEU A 271 -34.32 38.92 -16.85
N GLU A 272 -34.85 40.14 -16.64
CA GLU A 272 -35.96 40.65 -17.43
C GLU A 272 -35.56 40.87 -18.89
N LEU A 273 -34.36 41.43 -19.11
CA LEU A 273 -33.81 41.61 -20.45
C LEU A 273 -33.56 40.26 -21.16
N LEU A 274 -33.08 39.26 -20.43
CA LEU A 274 -32.83 37.92 -20.99
C LEU A 274 -34.13 37.23 -21.38
N GLU A 275 -35.14 37.27 -20.52
CA GLU A 275 -36.47 36.70 -20.80
C GLU A 275 -37.13 37.39 -22.01
N ALA A 276 -37.03 38.71 -22.12
CA ALA A 276 -37.56 39.45 -23.26
C ALA A 276 -36.92 39.02 -24.59
N LYS A 277 -35.59 38.80 -24.59
CA LYS A 277 -34.87 38.29 -25.75
C LYS A 277 -35.29 36.87 -26.11
N GLU A 278 -35.48 36.00 -25.13
CA GLU A 278 -35.92 34.63 -25.37
C GLU A 278 -37.35 34.58 -25.93
N ARG A 279 -38.27 35.40 -25.38
CA ARG A 279 -39.64 35.54 -25.93
C ARG A 279 -39.61 36.00 -27.38
N THR A 280 -38.81 37.01 -27.70
CA THR A 280 -38.66 37.51 -29.07
C THR A 280 -38.13 36.41 -30.01
N ARG A 281 -37.17 35.60 -29.56
CA ARG A 281 -36.64 34.47 -30.32
C ARG A 281 -37.70 33.39 -30.56
N LEU A 282 -38.51 33.08 -29.54
CA LEU A 282 -39.58 32.10 -29.63
C LEU A 282 -40.71 32.56 -30.56
N GLU A 283 -41.10 33.84 -30.49
CA GLU A 283 -42.08 34.44 -31.39
C GLU A 283 -41.60 34.44 -32.84
N ALA A 284 -40.35 34.83 -33.08
CA ALA A 284 -39.76 34.80 -34.42
C ALA A 284 -39.73 33.37 -34.99
N ASN A 285 -39.38 32.37 -34.17
CA ASN A 285 -39.44 30.96 -34.55
C ASN A 285 -40.87 30.49 -34.84
N HIS A 286 -41.84 30.94 -34.05
CA HIS A 286 -43.25 30.60 -34.26
C HIS A 286 -43.77 31.18 -35.58
N LEU A 287 -43.50 32.47 -35.84
CA LEU A 287 -43.85 33.14 -37.10
C LEU A 287 -43.18 32.47 -38.32
N ALA A 288 -41.91 32.09 -38.20
CA ALA A 288 -41.20 31.36 -39.26
C ALA A 288 -41.86 30.01 -39.58
N ARG A 289 -42.43 29.32 -38.58
CA ARG A 289 -43.18 28.07 -38.79
C ARG A 289 -44.53 28.25 -39.43
N LEU A 290 -45.23 29.35 -39.15
CA LEU A 290 -46.48 29.68 -39.84
C LEU A 290 -46.25 29.87 -41.34
N HIS A 291 -45.09 30.42 -41.73
CA HIS A 291 -44.70 30.58 -43.13
C HIS A 291 -44.06 29.33 -43.75
N ASN A 292 -43.47 28.42 -42.96
CA ASN A 292 -42.84 27.20 -43.45
C ASN A 292 -42.99 26.01 -42.47
N PRO A 293 -44.04 25.19 -42.60
CA PRO A 293 -44.38 24.16 -41.62
C PRO A 293 -43.44 22.94 -41.60
N SER A 294 -42.48 22.84 -42.52
CA SER A 294 -41.52 21.72 -42.60
C SER A 294 -40.16 21.96 -41.89
N LEU A 295 -40.01 23.04 -41.11
CA LEU A 295 -38.77 23.33 -40.39
C LEU A 295 -38.55 22.39 -39.18
N PRO A 296 -37.37 21.74 -39.04
CA PRO A 296 -37.07 20.85 -37.91
C PRO A 296 -36.91 21.61 -36.57
N ASN A 297 -37.16 20.91 -35.47
CA ASN A 297 -36.95 21.44 -34.10
C ASN A 297 -35.46 21.65 -33.83
N LEU A 298 -35.08 22.87 -33.41
CA LEU A 298 -33.78 23.20 -32.82
C LEU A 298 -33.91 23.29 -31.30
#